data_AF-L2FZP0-F1
#
_entry.id   AF-L2FZP0-F1
#
_cell.length_a   1.000
_cell.length_b   1.000
_cell.length_c   1.000
_cell.angle_alpha   90.00
_cell.angle_beta   90.00
_cell.angle_gamma   90.00
#
_symmetry.space_group_name_H-M   'P 1'
#
loop_
_entity.id
_entity.type
_entity.pdbx_description
1 polymer ?
#
loop_
_entity_poly.entity_id
_entity_poly.type
_entity_poly.pdbx_seq_one_letter_code
_entity_poly.pdbx_strand_id
1 'polypeptide(L)'
;MQSFPLLKLPRELRDIIYSFYVIADGGYICDTDGFTRGKLKGARQKQVDLSLVYTCNQIANEMDRGGLALKLNSITFSTLDSVEFSHLACQFQQLKSRGVDFVRCEMFQTYGHLIPDRVYAEVQKNYPQFMPLLDRMKAEGPRAPVQGAGLCLERHGPYGEAPSVYRGFIKDVLESAWTQDDSFRKLVADFSPPMFLRGHIDRWSPFDVIKSHIDPWAIPSDSQMNAMEAAVPVEFSCPRNRDD
;
A
#
# COMPACT_ATOMS: atom_id res chain seq x y z
N MET A 1 21.14 -51.98 -1.70
CA MET A 1 20.12 -50.93 -1.90
C MET A 1 19.60 -51.03 -3.32
N GLN A 2 18.32 -51.36 -3.54
CA GLN A 2 17.73 -51.37 -4.88
C GLN A 2 17.58 -49.92 -5.35
N SER A 3 18.35 -49.55 -6.38
CA SER A 3 18.19 -48.28 -7.08
C SER A 3 16.85 -48.27 -7.80
N PHE A 4 16.02 -47.25 -7.52
CA PHE A 4 14.73 -47.05 -8.18
C PHE A 4 14.90 -47.09 -9.71
N PRO A 5 14.13 -47.91 -10.45
CA PRO A 5 14.29 -48.07 -11.90
C PRO A 5 14.25 -46.75 -12.68
N LEU A 6 13.44 -45.80 -12.21
CA LEU A 6 13.31 -44.47 -12.80
C LEU A 6 14.61 -43.65 -12.74
N LEU A 7 15.38 -43.77 -11.64
CA LEU A 7 16.63 -43.02 -11.43
C LEU A 7 17.80 -43.58 -12.22
N LYS A 8 17.64 -44.75 -12.86
CA LYS A 8 18.63 -45.33 -13.78
C LYS A 8 18.54 -44.75 -15.19
N LEU A 9 17.44 -44.08 -15.53
CA LEU A 9 17.27 -43.43 -16.83
C LEU A 9 18.13 -42.17 -16.91
N PRO A 10 18.62 -41.76 -18.09
CA PRO A 10 19.22 -40.44 -18.31
C PRO A 10 18.28 -39.29 -17.91
N ARG A 11 18.86 -38.13 -17.58
CA ARG A 11 18.13 -36.95 -17.08
C ARG A 11 17.05 -36.50 -18.05
N GLU A 12 17.33 -36.54 -19.34
CA GLU A 12 16.45 -36.11 -20.42
C GLU A 12 15.17 -36.95 -20.46
N LEU A 13 15.31 -38.28 -20.30
CA LEU A 13 14.15 -39.18 -20.25
C LEU A 13 13.36 -39.00 -18.96
N ARG A 14 14.03 -38.72 -17.84
CA ARG A 14 13.34 -38.40 -16.58
C ARG A 14 12.54 -37.11 -16.70
N ASP A 15 13.07 -36.07 -17.34
CA ASP A 15 12.35 -34.80 -17.54
C ASP A 15 11.14 -34.95 -18.46
N ILE A 16 11.23 -35.79 -19.49
CA ILE A 16 10.06 -36.16 -20.30
C ILE A 16 9.01 -36.84 -19.43
N ILE A 17 9.40 -37.80 -18.59
CA ILE A 17 8.45 -38.48 -17.68
C ILE A 17 7.85 -37.47 -16.70
N TYR A 18 8.67 -36.63 -16.06
CA TYR A 18 8.21 -35.60 -15.12
C TYR A 18 7.24 -34.62 -15.79
N SER A 19 7.43 -34.29 -17.07
CA SER A 19 6.52 -33.42 -17.82
C SER A 19 5.08 -33.94 -17.81
N PHE A 20 4.87 -35.25 -17.95
CA PHE A 20 3.52 -35.85 -17.94
C PHE A 20 2.84 -35.76 -16.56
N TYR A 21 3.60 -35.63 -15.48
CA TYR A 21 3.05 -35.47 -14.13
C TYR A 21 2.73 -34.00 -13.80
N VAL A 22 3.52 -33.05 -14.32
CA VAL A 22 3.36 -31.64 -13.97
C VAL A 22 2.46 -30.88 -14.93
N ILE A 23 2.32 -31.30 -16.19
CA ILE A 23 1.47 -30.62 -17.16
C ILE A 23 0.00 -30.71 -16.74
N ALA A 24 -0.64 -29.56 -16.56
CA ALA A 24 -2.06 -29.42 -16.31
C ALA A 24 -2.73 -28.79 -17.54
N ASP A 25 -3.82 -29.38 -18.02
CA ASP A 25 -4.64 -28.80 -19.10
C ASP A 25 -5.25 -27.47 -18.62
N GLY A 26 -4.86 -26.37 -19.27
CA GLY A 26 -5.18 -24.99 -18.86
C GLY A 26 -4.20 -24.36 -17.86
N GLY A 27 -3.11 -25.06 -17.49
CA GLY A 27 -2.05 -24.55 -16.64
C GLY A 27 -2.41 -24.50 -15.15
N TYR A 28 -1.72 -23.62 -14.41
CA TYR A 28 -1.96 -23.39 -12.99
C TYR A 28 -2.70 -22.07 -12.78
N ILE A 29 -3.68 -22.09 -11.90
CA ILE A 29 -4.48 -20.94 -11.50
C ILE A 29 -4.25 -20.70 -10.01
N CYS A 30 -4.03 -19.44 -9.67
CA CYS A 30 -4.12 -18.98 -8.30
C CYS A 30 -5.54 -18.43 -8.08
N ASP A 31 -6.43 -19.26 -7.51
CA ASP A 31 -7.79 -18.84 -7.16
C ASP A 31 -7.82 -18.07 -5.84
N THR A 32 -8.91 -17.35 -5.56
CA THR A 32 -9.03 -16.45 -4.40
C THR A 32 -8.73 -17.12 -3.06
N ASP A 33 -9.26 -18.34 -2.83
CA ASP A 33 -8.99 -19.14 -1.60
C ASP A 33 -7.62 -19.82 -1.62
N GLY A 34 -7.08 -20.14 -2.80
CA GLY A 34 -5.72 -20.62 -2.96
C GLY A 34 -4.68 -19.54 -2.66
N PHE A 35 -4.88 -18.31 -3.14
CA PHE A 35 -3.98 -17.18 -2.91
C PHE A 35 -3.83 -16.86 -1.42
N THR A 36 -4.93 -16.75 -0.67
CA THR A 36 -4.89 -16.49 0.78
C THR A 36 -4.21 -17.60 1.57
N ARG A 37 -4.23 -18.84 1.06
CA ARG A 37 -3.56 -20.00 1.66
C ARG A 37 -2.19 -20.32 1.05
N GLY A 38 -1.72 -19.52 0.10
CA GLY A 38 -0.44 -19.72 -0.61
C GLY A 38 -0.39 -20.99 -1.49
N LYS A 39 -1.52 -21.44 -2.04
CA LYS A 39 -1.65 -22.65 -2.85
C LYS A 39 -1.97 -22.35 -4.31
N LEU A 40 -1.22 -22.99 -5.21
CA LEU A 40 -1.53 -23.07 -6.64
C LEU A 40 -2.40 -24.30 -6.92
N LYS A 41 -3.40 -24.16 -7.78
CA LYS A 41 -4.25 -25.27 -8.24
C LYS A 41 -4.11 -25.43 -9.75
N GLY A 42 -4.32 -26.64 -10.25
CA GLY A 42 -4.49 -26.86 -11.68
C GLY A 42 -5.78 -26.20 -12.17
N ALA A 43 -5.76 -25.74 -13.41
CA ALA A 43 -6.97 -25.28 -14.09
C ALA A 43 -8.06 -26.37 -14.05
N ARG A 44 -9.33 -25.94 -13.99
CA ARG A 44 -10.51 -26.81 -13.79
C ARG A 44 -10.54 -27.55 -12.44
N GLN A 45 -10.06 -26.90 -11.37
CA GLN A 45 -10.08 -27.41 -9.97
C GLN A 45 -9.31 -28.72 -9.74
N LYS A 46 -8.42 -29.12 -10.65
CA LYS A 46 -7.55 -30.28 -10.42
C LYS A 46 -6.44 -29.91 -9.45
N GLN A 47 -6.17 -30.76 -8.47
CA GLN A 47 -5.03 -30.56 -7.57
C GLN A 47 -3.72 -30.79 -8.32
N VAL A 48 -2.66 -30.09 -7.92
CA VAL A 48 -1.30 -30.38 -8.40
C VAL A 48 -0.89 -31.73 -7.82
N ASP A 49 -0.63 -32.72 -8.67
CA ASP A 49 -0.19 -34.05 -8.24
C ASP A 49 1.29 -33.99 -7.82
N LEU A 50 1.51 -33.94 -6.50
CA LEU A 50 2.85 -33.90 -5.90
C LEU A 50 3.33 -35.29 -5.46
N SER A 51 2.58 -36.37 -5.73
CA SER A 51 2.92 -37.72 -5.25
C SER A 51 4.32 -38.16 -5.68
N LEU A 52 4.70 -37.87 -6.93
CA LEU A 52 6.02 -38.20 -7.47
C LEU A 52 7.13 -37.37 -6.83
N VAL A 53 6.88 -36.08 -6.58
CA VAL A 53 7.82 -35.15 -5.93
C VAL A 53 8.18 -35.64 -4.53
N TYR A 54 7.20 -36.13 -3.76
CA TYR A 54 7.42 -36.62 -2.40
C TYR A 54 8.00 -38.04 -2.32
N THR A 55 8.24 -38.71 -3.45
CA THR A 55 8.74 -40.10 -3.43
C THR A 55 10.22 -40.18 -3.03
N CYS A 56 11.07 -39.24 -3.48
CA CYS A 56 12.45 -39.13 -3.00
C CYS A 56 13.07 -37.75 -3.25
N ASN A 57 14.09 -37.40 -2.45
CA ASN A 57 14.77 -36.10 -2.52
C ASN A 57 15.38 -35.80 -3.89
N GLN A 58 15.83 -36.82 -4.63
CA GLN A 58 16.41 -36.60 -5.95
C GLN A 58 15.34 -36.10 -6.94
N ILE A 59 14.19 -36.77 -7.00
CA ILE A 59 13.05 -36.36 -7.83
C ILE A 59 12.56 -34.97 -7.40
N ALA A 60 12.45 -34.73 -6.08
CA ALA A 60 12.06 -33.43 -5.56
C ALA A 60 13.00 -32.31 -6.05
N ASN A 61 14.32 -32.48 -5.90
CA ASN A 61 15.29 -31.49 -6.38
C ASN A 61 15.22 -31.30 -7.89
N GLU A 62 15.02 -32.38 -8.62
CA GLU A 62 14.96 -32.40 -10.08
C GLU A 62 13.70 -31.69 -10.65
N MET A 63 12.56 -31.83 -9.98
CA MET A 63 11.28 -31.24 -10.40
C MET A 63 11.03 -29.84 -9.82
N ASP A 64 11.24 -29.68 -8.50
CA ASP A 64 10.96 -28.45 -7.74
C ASP A 64 12.05 -27.39 -7.97
N ARG A 65 13.32 -27.71 -7.67
CA ARG A 65 14.44 -26.77 -7.90
C ARG A 65 14.76 -26.57 -9.37
N GLY A 66 14.44 -27.55 -10.22
CA GLY A 66 14.53 -27.41 -11.68
C GLY A 66 13.46 -26.48 -12.29
N GLY A 67 12.42 -26.15 -11.51
CA GLY A 67 11.31 -25.30 -11.93
C GLY A 67 10.50 -25.87 -13.09
N LEU A 68 10.51 -27.20 -13.28
CA LEU A 68 9.94 -27.84 -14.47
C LEU A 68 8.42 -27.60 -14.56
N ALA A 69 7.73 -27.68 -13.43
CA ALA A 69 6.29 -27.43 -13.34
C ALA A 69 5.91 -26.00 -13.77
N LEU A 70 6.71 -25.01 -13.40
CA LEU A 70 6.48 -23.59 -13.74
C LEU A 70 6.90 -23.26 -15.18
N LYS A 71 7.89 -23.98 -15.73
CA LYS A 71 8.34 -23.82 -17.13
C LYS A 71 7.34 -24.38 -18.13
N LEU A 72 6.67 -25.47 -17.78
CA LEU A 72 5.77 -26.19 -18.69
C LEU A 72 4.31 -25.73 -18.61
N ASN A 73 3.92 -25.02 -17.55
CA ASN A 73 2.55 -24.56 -17.35
C ASN A 73 2.48 -23.03 -17.33
N SER A 74 1.50 -22.47 -18.03
CA SER A 74 1.11 -21.07 -17.83
C SER A 74 0.54 -20.88 -16.43
N ILE A 75 0.95 -19.81 -15.75
CA ILE A 75 0.40 -19.42 -14.45
C ILE A 75 -0.50 -18.22 -14.66
N THR A 76 -1.78 -18.39 -14.36
CA THR A 76 -2.78 -17.33 -14.43
C THR A 76 -3.06 -16.80 -13.03
N PHE A 77 -2.84 -15.51 -12.85
CA PHE A 77 -3.23 -14.77 -11.66
C PHE A 77 -4.50 -13.99 -11.99
N SER A 78 -5.49 -14.08 -11.11
CA SER A 78 -6.70 -13.24 -11.17
C SER A 78 -6.72 -12.33 -9.95
N THR A 79 -7.23 -11.11 -10.13
CA THR A 79 -7.48 -10.21 -9.01
C THR A 79 -8.53 -10.81 -8.08
N LEU A 80 -8.34 -10.63 -6.77
CA LEU A 80 -9.33 -11.04 -5.77
C LEU A 80 -10.57 -10.15 -5.94
N ASP A 81 -11.60 -10.67 -6.60
CA ASP A 81 -12.87 -9.97 -6.80
C ASP A 81 -13.93 -10.55 -5.85
N SER A 82 -13.85 -10.14 -4.57
CA SER A 82 -14.93 -10.37 -3.63
C SER A 82 -15.51 -9.03 -3.17
N VAL A 83 -16.81 -9.02 -2.90
CA VAL A 83 -17.50 -7.83 -2.38
C VAL A 83 -16.87 -7.36 -1.06
N GLU A 84 -16.48 -8.31 -0.19
CA GLU A 84 -15.82 -8.01 1.08
C GLU A 84 -14.44 -7.36 0.88
N PHE A 85 -13.60 -7.89 -0.02
CA PHE A 85 -12.29 -7.30 -0.31
C PHE A 85 -12.41 -5.96 -1.01
N SER A 86 -13.42 -5.78 -1.87
CA SER A 86 -13.72 -4.49 -2.50
C SER A 86 -14.13 -3.44 -1.46
N HIS A 87 -14.96 -3.82 -0.49
CA HIS A 87 -15.36 -2.92 0.60
C HIS A 87 -14.15 -2.53 1.46
N LEU A 88 -13.33 -3.50 1.86
CA LEU A 88 -12.12 -3.26 2.65
C LEU A 88 -11.11 -2.38 1.90
N ALA A 89 -10.88 -2.64 0.62
CA ALA A 89 -9.99 -1.83 -0.22
C ALA A 89 -10.52 -0.40 -0.39
N CYS A 90 -11.84 -0.24 -0.56
CA CYS A 90 -12.48 1.07 -0.63
C CYS A 90 -12.34 1.83 0.69
N GLN A 91 -12.61 1.18 1.82
CA GLN A 91 -12.45 1.76 3.16
C GLN A 91 -11.00 2.20 3.42
N PHE A 92 -10.03 1.33 3.12
CA PHE A 92 -8.61 1.67 3.22
C PHE A 92 -8.24 2.85 2.32
N GLN A 93 -8.68 2.84 1.06
CA GLN A 93 -8.43 3.93 0.12
C GLN A 93 -9.01 5.25 0.64
N GLN A 94 -10.20 5.24 1.23
CA GLN A 94 -10.83 6.43 1.81
C GLN A 94 -10.08 6.94 3.03
N LEU A 95 -9.77 6.05 4.00
CA LEU A 95 -8.99 6.41 5.19
C LEU A 95 -7.61 6.97 4.83
N LYS A 96 -6.93 6.34 3.88
CA LYS A 96 -5.60 6.79 3.44
C LYS A 96 -5.67 8.10 2.67
N SER A 97 -6.48 8.16 1.61
CA SER A 97 -6.47 9.30 0.68
C SER A 97 -7.19 10.52 1.24
N ARG A 98 -8.42 10.35 1.75
CA ARG A 98 -9.25 11.43 2.28
C ARG A 98 -9.00 11.69 3.76
N GLY A 99 -8.62 10.67 4.51
CA GLY A 99 -8.29 10.85 5.92
C GLY A 99 -6.87 11.36 6.10
N VAL A 100 -5.88 10.49 5.96
CA VAL A 100 -4.49 10.77 6.35
C VAL A 100 -3.80 11.73 5.37
N ASP A 101 -3.75 11.39 4.08
CA ASP A 101 -2.99 12.14 3.08
C ASP A 101 -3.56 13.54 2.86
N PHE A 102 -4.90 13.66 2.76
CA PHE A 102 -5.57 14.94 2.60
C PHE A 102 -5.38 15.85 3.82
N VAL A 103 -5.56 15.33 5.03
CA VAL A 103 -5.43 16.16 6.24
C VAL A 103 -3.98 16.64 6.43
N ARG A 104 -2.98 15.79 6.13
CA ARG A 104 -1.57 16.23 6.08
C ARG A 104 -1.36 17.35 5.06
N CYS A 105 -1.94 17.22 3.87
CA CYS A 105 -1.86 18.25 2.85
C CYS A 105 -2.46 19.57 3.34
N GLU A 106 -3.64 19.55 3.96
CA GLU A 106 -4.28 20.74 4.52
C GLU A 106 -3.46 21.38 5.66
N MET A 107 -2.93 20.58 6.57
CA MET A 107 -2.02 21.06 7.63
C MET A 107 -0.80 21.75 7.04
N PHE A 108 -0.18 21.13 6.04
CA PHE A 108 0.98 21.69 5.37
C PHE A 108 0.63 22.98 4.62
N GLN A 109 -0.50 23.04 3.92
CA GLN A 109 -0.96 24.26 3.25
C GLN A 109 -1.23 25.40 4.24
N THR A 110 -1.77 25.09 5.42
CA THR A 110 -2.11 26.05 6.47
C THR A 110 -0.88 26.56 7.20
N TYR A 111 -0.01 25.66 7.70
CA TYR A 111 1.10 26.00 8.59
C TYR A 111 2.48 25.89 7.95
N GLY A 112 2.60 25.52 6.68
CA GLY A 112 3.91 25.31 6.05
C GLY A 112 4.79 26.58 6.01
N HIS A 113 4.19 27.76 6.07
CA HIS A 113 4.91 29.03 6.21
C HIS A 113 5.58 29.22 7.59
N LEU A 114 5.19 28.42 8.59
CA LEU A 114 5.73 28.41 9.96
C LEU A 114 6.69 27.24 10.21
N ILE A 115 7.08 26.52 9.16
CA ILE A 115 8.06 25.44 9.30
C ILE A 115 9.39 26.04 9.81
N PRO A 116 9.97 25.50 10.90
CA PRO A 116 11.20 26.01 11.47
C PRO A 116 12.39 25.87 10.51
N ASP A 117 13.30 26.84 10.50
CA ASP A 117 14.50 26.84 9.64
C ASP A 117 15.43 25.64 9.85
N ARG A 118 15.41 25.04 11.04
CA ARG A 118 16.15 23.80 11.32
C ARG A 118 15.68 22.59 10.48
N VAL A 119 14.40 22.57 10.11
CA VAL A 119 13.82 21.51 9.27
C VAL A 119 14.24 21.69 7.81
N TYR A 120 14.52 22.92 7.37
CA TYR A 120 14.92 23.20 5.99
C TYR A 120 16.18 22.43 5.59
N ALA A 121 17.17 22.32 6.48
CA ALA A 121 18.42 21.62 6.17
C ALA A 121 18.21 20.12 5.93
N GLU A 122 17.32 19.48 6.70
CA GLU A 122 16.97 18.07 6.54
C GLU A 122 16.18 17.84 5.25
N VAL A 123 15.19 18.70 5.02
CA VAL A 123 14.34 18.63 3.84
C VAL A 123 15.13 18.92 2.56
N GLN A 124 16.06 19.87 2.58
CA GLN A 124 16.94 20.16 1.44
C GLN A 124 17.78 18.96 1.03
N LYS A 125 18.21 18.14 1.99
CA LYS A 125 18.99 16.93 1.73
C LYS A 125 18.15 15.86 1.04
N ASN A 126 16.91 15.66 1.49
CA ASN A 126 16.07 14.55 1.04
C ASN A 126 15.16 14.93 -0.16
N TYR A 127 14.79 16.21 -0.26
CA TYR A 127 13.81 16.74 -1.20
C TYR A 127 14.21 18.12 -1.78
N PRO A 128 15.39 18.25 -2.40
CA PRO A 128 15.87 19.53 -2.92
C PRO A 128 14.91 20.19 -3.94
N GLN A 129 14.16 19.38 -4.68
CA GLN A 129 13.18 19.85 -5.68
C GLN A 129 12.00 20.62 -5.09
N PHE A 130 11.68 20.41 -3.80
CA PHE A 130 10.59 21.11 -3.12
C PHE A 130 11.05 22.32 -2.30
N MET A 131 12.34 22.65 -2.31
CA MET A 131 12.85 23.86 -1.63
C MET A 131 12.21 25.15 -2.16
N PRO A 132 12.05 25.36 -3.49
CA PRO A 132 11.36 26.55 -3.99
C PRO A 132 9.92 26.67 -3.48
N LEU A 133 9.26 25.54 -3.19
CA LEU A 133 7.94 25.54 -2.59
C LEU A 133 7.99 26.05 -1.15
N LEU A 134 8.91 25.53 -0.32
CA LEU A 134 9.07 26.01 1.06
C LEU A 134 9.44 27.50 1.12
N ASP A 135 10.37 27.94 0.28
CA ASP A 135 10.78 29.34 0.18
C ASP A 135 9.58 30.23 -0.18
N ARG A 136 8.79 29.81 -1.17
CA ARG A 136 7.55 30.49 -1.56
C ARG A 136 6.54 30.53 -0.42
N MET A 137 6.38 29.44 0.33
CA MET A 137 5.43 29.38 1.44
C MET A 137 5.83 30.34 2.56
N LYS A 138 7.13 30.38 2.91
CA LYS A 138 7.67 31.30 3.91
C LYS A 138 7.54 32.77 3.48
N ALA A 139 7.80 33.07 2.21
CA ALA A 139 7.69 34.41 1.67
C ALA A 139 6.24 34.92 1.58
N GLU A 140 5.29 34.05 1.22
CA GLU A 140 3.87 34.42 1.10
C GLU A 140 3.16 34.50 2.46
N GLY A 141 3.67 33.84 3.50
CA GLY A 141 3.09 33.88 4.85
C GLY A 141 1.75 33.12 4.98
N PRO A 142 0.92 33.46 6.00
CA PRO A 142 -0.36 32.79 6.23
C PRO A 142 -1.34 33.09 5.09
N ARG A 143 -2.08 32.07 4.66
CA ARG A 143 -3.21 32.27 3.75
C ARG A 143 -4.52 32.33 4.53
N ALA A 144 -5.47 33.10 4.00
CA ALA A 144 -6.84 33.06 4.49
C ALA A 144 -7.38 31.62 4.37
N PRO A 145 -8.14 31.11 5.36
CA PRO A 145 -8.81 29.82 5.24
C PRO A 145 -9.66 29.84 3.98
N VAL A 146 -9.73 28.71 3.29
CA VAL A 146 -10.53 28.51 2.08
C VAL A 146 -12.01 28.82 2.38
N GLN A 147 -12.40 30.09 2.34
CA GLN A 147 -13.79 30.52 2.29
C GLN A 147 -14.16 30.69 0.81
N GLY A 148 -14.57 29.57 0.21
CA GLY A 148 -15.68 29.58 -0.75
C GLY A 148 -15.47 30.21 -2.14
N ALA A 149 -14.25 30.48 -2.61
CA ALA A 149 -14.05 30.93 -3.99
C ALA A 149 -13.00 30.05 -4.70
N GLY A 150 -13.50 29.08 -5.49
CA GLY A 150 -12.72 28.09 -6.26
C GLY A 150 -11.87 28.65 -7.41
N LEU A 151 -11.14 29.74 -7.19
CA LEU A 151 -10.24 30.35 -8.16
C LEU A 151 -8.90 30.84 -7.57
N CYS A 152 -8.62 30.61 -6.28
CA CYS A 152 -7.24 30.76 -5.82
C CYS A 152 -6.44 29.62 -6.42
N LEU A 153 -5.40 29.90 -7.21
CA LEU A 153 -4.42 28.92 -7.69
C LEU A 153 -3.94 28.10 -6.49
N GLU A 154 -4.56 26.95 -6.31
CA GLU A 154 -4.38 26.12 -5.14
C GLU A 154 -2.92 25.65 -5.16
N ARG A 155 -2.27 25.59 -3.99
CA ARG A 155 -0.96 24.95 -3.84
C ARG A 155 -1.14 23.44 -3.97
N HIS A 156 -1.64 23.02 -5.13
CA HIS A 156 -1.85 21.64 -5.45
C HIS A 156 -0.61 21.11 -6.11
N GLY A 157 0.10 20.29 -5.32
CA GLY A 157 1.10 19.40 -5.85
C GLY A 157 0.51 18.47 -6.92
N PRO A 158 1.37 17.69 -7.59
CA PRO A 158 2.69 17.30 -7.09
C PRO A 158 3.85 18.14 -7.66
N TYR A 159 3.60 19.30 -8.28
CA TYR A 159 4.65 20.20 -8.80
C TYR A 159 5.62 19.54 -9.80
N GLY A 160 5.08 18.64 -10.63
CA GLY A 160 5.87 17.89 -11.62
C GLY A 160 6.46 16.58 -11.11
N GLU A 161 6.35 16.28 -9.82
CA GLU A 161 6.82 15.03 -9.21
C GLU A 161 5.73 13.95 -9.15
N ALA A 162 6.11 12.73 -8.78
CA ALA A 162 5.14 11.67 -8.52
C ALA A 162 4.30 12.00 -7.26
N PRO A 163 2.98 11.72 -7.23
CA PRO A 163 2.15 11.97 -6.06
C PRO A 163 2.63 11.28 -4.78
N SER A 164 3.27 10.12 -4.89
CA SER A 164 3.89 9.42 -3.75
C SER A 164 5.06 10.20 -3.16
N VAL A 165 5.93 10.78 -4.01
CA VAL A 165 7.08 11.59 -3.61
C VAL A 165 6.61 12.87 -2.91
N TYR A 166 5.59 13.55 -3.45
CA TYR A 166 5.02 14.73 -2.84
C TYR A 166 4.36 14.45 -1.48
N ARG A 167 3.62 13.34 -1.35
CA ARG A 167 3.04 12.92 -0.06
C ARG A 167 4.10 12.55 0.97
N GLY A 168 5.18 11.88 0.54
CA GLY A 168 6.34 11.57 1.39
C GLY A 168 7.00 12.84 1.92
N PHE A 169 7.26 13.80 1.03
CA PHE A 169 7.77 15.13 1.41
C PHE A 169 6.88 15.82 2.47
N ILE A 170 5.56 15.91 2.25
CA ILE A 170 4.65 16.53 3.21
C ILE A 170 4.73 15.84 4.57
N LYS A 171 4.69 14.51 4.57
CA LYS A 171 4.77 13.71 5.80
C LYS A 171 6.05 14.02 6.57
N ASP A 172 7.20 13.91 5.91
CA ASP A 172 8.52 14.07 6.55
C ASP A 172 8.71 15.50 7.07
N VAL A 173 8.27 16.50 6.31
CA VAL A 173 8.31 17.91 6.74
C VAL A 173 7.47 18.13 8.00
N LEU A 174 6.23 17.65 8.02
CA LEU A 174 5.34 17.80 9.17
C LEU A 174 5.87 17.03 10.39
N GLU A 175 6.39 15.83 10.18
CA GLU A 175 6.95 14.99 11.24
C GLU A 175 8.23 15.60 11.83
N SER A 176 9.12 16.13 11.00
CA SER A 176 10.32 16.84 11.45
C SER A 176 9.98 18.15 12.16
N ALA A 177 9.07 18.97 11.60
CA ALA A 177 8.62 20.22 12.23
C ALA A 177 7.95 19.95 13.59
N TRP A 178 7.10 18.92 13.65
CA TRP A 178 6.50 18.47 14.90
C TRP A 178 7.55 17.98 15.88
N THR A 179 8.53 17.16 15.47
CA THR A 179 9.51 16.59 16.40
C THR A 179 10.45 17.64 16.96
N GLN A 180 10.77 18.65 16.17
CA GLN A 180 11.80 19.61 16.52
C GLN A 180 11.27 20.89 17.17
N ASP A 181 9.99 21.27 17.04
CA ASP A 181 9.47 22.57 17.48
C ASP A 181 8.16 22.52 18.31
N ASP A 182 8.25 22.92 19.58
CA ASP A 182 7.10 22.95 20.49
C ASP A 182 6.06 24.04 20.16
N SER A 183 6.46 25.13 19.50
CA SER A 183 5.51 26.15 19.04
C SER A 183 4.69 25.66 17.85
N PHE A 184 5.35 24.95 16.91
CA PHE A 184 4.67 24.29 15.80
C PHE A 184 3.71 23.22 16.29
N ARG A 185 4.09 22.43 17.31
CA ARG A 185 3.21 21.44 17.96
C ARG A 185 1.91 22.06 18.47
N LYS A 186 2.01 23.18 19.19
CA LYS A 186 0.83 23.86 19.75
C LYS A 186 -0.10 24.36 18.65
N LEU A 187 0.46 24.95 17.59
CA LEU A 187 -0.33 25.44 16.44
C LEU A 187 -1.07 24.31 15.72
N VAL A 188 -0.41 23.19 15.50
CA VAL A 188 -1.00 22.02 14.84
C VAL A 188 -2.02 21.32 15.74
N ALA A 189 -1.85 21.37 17.07
CA ALA A 189 -2.83 20.82 18.01
C ALA A 189 -4.20 21.52 17.92
N ASP A 190 -4.21 22.81 17.58
CA ASP A 190 -5.44 23.60 17.39
C ASP A 190 -6.05 23.44 15.98
N PHE A 191 -5.43 22.64 15.11
CA PHE A 191 -5.91 22.43 13.75
C PHE A 191 -7.20 21.63 13.70
N SER A 192 -8.22 22.19 13.04
CA SER A 192 -9.49 21.51 12.79
C SER A 192 -9.77 21.43 11.28
N PRO A 193 -9.71 20.22 10.68
CA PRO A 193 -9.97 20.04 9.25
C PRO A 193 -11.43 20.37 8.90
N PRO A 194 -11.69 21.12 7.81
CA PRO A 194 -13.05 21.52 7.41
C PRO A 194 -14.02 20.34 7.15
N MET A 195 -13.45 19.18 6.80
CA MET A 195 -14.19 17.96 6.49
C MET A 195 -14.69 17.19 7.72
N PHE A 196 -14.22 17.53 8.92
CA PHE A 196 -14.82 17.03 10.15
C PHE A 196 -16.10 17.81 10.45
N LEU A 197 -17.24 17.26 10.03
CA LEU A 197 -18.56 17.74 10.45
C LEU A 197 -18.58 17.82 11.99
N ARG A 198 -19.29 18.83 12.53
CA ARG A 198 -19.33 19.33 13.93
C ARG A 198 -19.48 18.30 15.09
N GLY A 199 -19.44 16.98 14.88
CA GLY A 199 -19.67 15.95 15.89
C GLY A 199 -18.49 15.00 16.20
N HIS A 200 -17.40 15.01 15.43
CA HIS A 200 -16.30 14.02 15.60
C HIS A 200 -14.94 14.62 16.00
N ILE A 201 -14.87 15.93 16.22
CA ILE A 201 -13.61 16.65 16.53
C ILE A 201 -12.98 16.12 17.83
N ASP A 202 -13.79 15.72 18.81
CA ASP A 202 -13.30 15.25 20.13
C ASP A 202 -12.54 13.92 20.11
N ARG A 203 -12.61 13.15 19.00
CA ARG A 203 -11.95 11.84 18.86
C ARG A 203 -10.73 11.86 17.95
N TRP A 204 -10.47 12.96 17.25
CA TRP A 204 -9.35 13.09 16.33
C TRP A 204 -8.11 13.65 17.05
N SER A 205 -6.93 13.22 16.62
CA SER A 205 -5.66 13.83 17.01
C SER A 205 -4.80 14.15 15.79
N PRO A 206 -4.38 15.42 15.59
CA PRO A 206 -3.42 15.79 14.55
C PRO A 206 -2.12 14.96 14.62
N PHE A 207 -1.73 14.55 15.82
CA PHE A 207 -0.56 13.74 16.08
C PHE A 207 -0.66 12.35 15.46
N ASP A 208 -1.81 11.68 15.59
CA ASP A 208 -1.98 10.32 15.08
C ASP A 208 -1.90 10.30 13.55
N VAL A 209 -2.35 11.37 12.91
CA VAL A 209 -2.22 11.54 11.46
C VAL A 209 -0.84 11.94 11.01
N ILE A 210 -0.10 12.77 11.74
CA ILE A 210 1.30 13.03 11.41
C ILE A 210 2.11 11.73 11.52
N LYS A 211 1.94 10.95 12.59
CA LYS A 211 2.71 9.72 12.82
C LYS A 211 2.21 8.47 12.11
N SER A 212 1.05 8.51 11.45
CA SER A 212 0.49 7.35 10.75
C SER A 212 1.44 6.81 9.68
N HIS A 213 2.02 5.62 9.90
CA HIS A 213 2.92 5.00 8.94
C HIS A 213 2.17 3.99 8.08
N ILE A 214 1.81 4.40 6.87
CA ILE A 214 1.21 3.52 5.86
C ILE A 214 2.19 3.45 4.69
N ASP A 215 2.85 2.30 4.55
CA ASP A 215 3.65 2.04 3.37
C ASP A 215 2.69 1.82 2.18
N PRO A 216 2.87 2.51 1.03
CA PRO A 216 2.03 2.34 -0.15
C PRO A 216 1.90 0.90 -0.66
N TRP A 217 2.86 0.03 -0.32
CA TRP A 217 2.92 -1.35 -0.83
C TRP A 217 2.69 -2.41 0.25
N ALA A 218 2.57 -2.01 1.52
CA ALA A 218 2.25 -2.95 2.59
C ALA A 218 0.74 -3.16 2.69
N ILE A 219 0.33 -4.42 2.85
CA ILE A 219 -1.03 -4.74 3.26
C ILE A 219 -1.14 -4.36 4.76
N PRO A 220 -2.01 -3.41 5.13
CA PRO A 220 -2.14 -3.01 6.52
C PRO A 220 -2.73 -4.15 7.35
N SER A 221 -2.23 -4.32 8.57
CA SER A 221 -2.88 -5.20 9.56
C SER A 221 -4.18 -4.58 10.06
N ASP A 222 -5.07 -5.41 10.63
CA ASP A 222 -6.30 -4.93 11.26
C ASP A 222 -6.03 -3.87 12.36
N SER A 223 -4.93 -4.04 13.10
CA SER A 223 -4.50 -3.03 14.09
C SER A 223 -4.13 -1.70 13.46
N GLN A 224 -3.49 -1.69 12.28
CA GLN A 224 -3.18 -0.47 11.53
C GLN A 224 -4.45 0.17 10.97
N MET A 225 -5.38 -0.65 10.46
CA MET A 225 -6.70 -0.18 10.01
C MET A 225 -7.48 0.50 11.13
N ASN A 226 -7.58 -0.14 12.29
CA ASN A 226 -8.26 0.41 13.46
C ASN A 226 -7.58 1.69 13.98
N ALA A 227 -6.24 1.74 13.95
CA ALA A 227 -5.51 2.95 14.32
C ALA A 227 -5.78 4.11 13.36
N MET A 228 -5.92 3.83 12.05
CA MET A 228 -6.29 4.86 11.07
C MET A 228 -7.73 5.34 11.24
N GLU A 229 -8.68 4.46 11.54
CA GLU A 229 -10.06 4.87 11.84
C GLU A 229 -10.15 5.70 13.12
N ALA A 230 -9.40 5.31 14.15
CA ALA A 230 -9.32 6.09 15.39
C ALA A 230 -8.67 7.46 15.13
N ALA A 231 -7.62 7.50 14.32
CA ALA A 231 -6.96 8.73 13.94
C ALA A 231 -7.90 9.63 13.13
N VAL A 232 -8.72 9.05 12.23
CA VAL A 232 -9.58 9.74 11.26
C VAL A 232 -11.05 9.29 11.38
N PRO A 233 -11.83 9.84 12.34
CA PRO A 233 -13.22 9.45 12.53
C PRO A 233 -14.13 10.15 11.51
N VAL A 234 -13.98 9.81 10.23
CA VAL A 234 -14.92 10.21 9.17
C VAL A 234 -15.70 8.99 8.74
N GLU A 235 -17.03 9.11 8.76
CA GLU A 235 -17.89 8.14 8.06
C GLU A 235 -17.72 8.35 6.55
N PHE A 236 -16.84 7.57 5.94
CA PHE A 236 -16.81 7.47 4.49
C PHE A 236 -17.74 6.34 4.06
N SER A 237 -18.87 6.69 3.45
CA SER A 237 -19.74 5.67 2.85
C SER A 237 -19.14 5.23 1.51
N CYS A 238 -18.59 4.02 1.45
CA CYS A 238 -18.44 3.33 0.16
C CYS A 238 -19.86 3.03 -0.36
N PRO A 239 -20.18 3.36 -1.61
CA PRO A 239 -21.47 2.97 -2.17
C PRO A 239 -21.56 1.44 -2.09
N ARG A 240 -22.52 0.93 -1.31
CA ARG A 240 -22.91 -0.47 -1.44
C ARG A 240 -23.46 -0.59 -2.84
N ASN A 241 -22.79 -1.37 -3.69
CA ASN A 241 -23.41 -1.81 -4.94
C ASN A 241 -24.74 -2.43 -4.53
N ARG A 242 -25.83 -1.93 -5.12
CA ARG A 242 -27.14 -2.54 -4.94
C ARG A 242 -27.00 -3.96 -5.46
N ASP A 243 -27.35 -4.92 -4.62
CA ASP A 243 -27.48 -6.31 -5.01
C ASP A 243 -28.49 -6.36 -6.18
N ASP A 244 -28.01 -6.76 -7.36
CA ASP A 244 -28.82 -7.26 -8.47
C ASP A 244 -28.74 -8.80 -8.47
#